data_AF-A0A1Q8QMG4-F1
#
_entry.id   AF-A0A1Q8QMG4-F1
#
_cell.length_a   1.000
_cell.length_b   1.000
_cell.length_c   1.000
_cell.angle_alpha   90.00
_cell.angle_beta   90.00
_cell.angle_gamma   90.00
#
_symmetry.space_group_name_H-M   'P 1'
#
loop_
_entity.id
_entity.type
_entity.pdbx_description
1 polymer ?
#
loop_
_entity_poly.entity_id
_entity_poly.type
_entity_poly.pdbx_seq_one_letter_code
_entity_poly.pdbx_strand_id
1 'polypeptide(L)'
;MRQSGSSLLLVITTLLAFTCLAVTVSFLTSSSQRTSLASIHATSAYYLALSGLNYWSAGKTGTYSLADGSFTLSQSGPDGAGYYTVTSLGCVNAGTAAAANCQLSARRKSAKPINFDDDIDDFIPPVVGKTANNARSILVFDSDLPDAPGGLSDHEWATLWAENAYRYAGGWLRLGGGLSDSNGAIWYGGDYGSCQAAQCPDGTCRDGACTFGKGLRAYFVFTFQNYDDSADSMRCADGFTFTVATAANDPATAAGGPASGSRGEYLGYSGPGPSGLGIAPPKLAVEVDTYPNTGQLAPTMSNSRADASFANHIAVVYWGSSSTSYDDNTHGAGNAPGNPGKNSTGYYQRAKPASGPNWLEDGAAHAMRLEIHRTNDGTRGRYRVLAWIDPGGTGSKDVSADYSGESPLLDHTVSLAPSDHAGLASVRFGWTEGTGGETQTVAIYDFSLDFRH
;
A
#
# COMPACT_ATOMS: atom_id res chain seq x y z
N MET A 1 -44.80 71.13 -28.05
CA MET A 1 -44.76 69.69 -28.34
C MET A 1 -43.68 69.41 -29.39
N ARG A 2 -42.55 68.81 -28.99
CA ARG A 2 -41.60 68.01 -29.81
C ARG A 2 -40.26 67.90 -29.04
N GLN A 3 -40.22 67.03 -28.03
CA GLN A 3 -38.98 66.69 -27.31
C GLN A 3 -38.98 65.23 -26.81
N SER A 4 -39.61 64.31 -27.54
CA SER A 4 -39.73 62.89 -27.15
C SER A 4 -39.25 61.88 -28.21
N GLY A 5 -38.54 62.33 -29.25
CA GLY A 5 -38.06 61.45 -30.34
C GLY A 5 -36.63 60.93 -30.19
N SER A 6 -35.75 61.66 -29.50
CA SER A 6 -34.31 61.38 -29.47
C SER A 6 -33.90 60.34 -28.42
N SER A 7 -34.58 60.28 -27.28
CA SER A 7 -34.25 59.35 -26.19
C SER A 7 -34.62 57.89 -26.52
N LEU A 8 -35.72 57.67 -27.25
CA LEU A 8 -36.14 56.34 -27.68
C LEU A 8 -35.19 55.75 -28.73
N LEU A 9 -34.71 56.59 -29.65
CA LEU A 9 -33.70 56.22 -30.63
C LEU A 9 -32.39 55.81 -29.94
N LEU A 10 -31.94 56.54 -28.92
CA LEU A 10 -30.75 56.18 -28.15
C LEU A 10 -30.88 54.83 -27.43
N VAL A 11 -32.03 54.54 -26.81
CA VAL A 11 -32.28 53.26 -26.13
C VAL A 11 -32.29 52.09 -27.11
N ILE A 12 -32.95 52.23 -28.27
CA ILE A 12 -32.99 51.22 -29.33
C ILE A 12 -31.58 50.98 -29.90
N THR A 13 -30.80 52.05 -30.08
CA THR A 13 -29.43 51.94 -30.61
C THR A 13 -28.50 51.25 -29.60
N THR A 14 -28.64 51.51 -28.30
CA THR A 14 -27.87 50.79 -27.27
C THR A 14 -28.29 49.33 -27.14
N LEU A 15 -29.58 49.00 -27.21
CA LEU A 15 -30.06 47.61 -27.18
C LEU A 15 -29.54 46.82 -28.38
N LEU A 16 -29.58 47.41 -29.58
CA LEU A 16 -29.00 46.83 -30.79
C LEU A 16 -27.48 46.64 -30.67
N ALA A 17 -26.77 47.63 -30.12
CA ALA A 17 -25.33 47.53 -29.88
C ALA A 17 -24.98 46.43 -28.87
N PHE A 18 -25.75 46.27 -27.78
CA PHE A 18 -25.54 45.19 -26.81
C PHE A 18 -25.90 43.81 -27.36
N THR A 19 -26.97 43.68 -28.17
CA THR A 19 -27.28 42.41 -28.85
C THR A 19 -26.26 42.07 -29.91
N CYS A 20 -25.75 43.06 -30.66
CA CYS A 20 -24.65 42.84 -31.59
C CYS A 20 -23.38 42.43 -30.84
N LEU A 21 -23.03 43.08 -29.72
CA LEU A 21 -21.85 42.74 -28.93
C LEU A 21 -21.96 41.34 -28.30
N ALA A 22 -23.13 40.95 -27.78
CA ALA A 22 -23.39 39.61 -27.26
C ALA A 22 -23.34 38.53 -28.37
N VAL A 23 -23.83 38.86 -29.56
CA VAL A 23 -23.72 38.01 -30.75
C VAL A 23 -22.26 37.94 -31.22
N THR A 24 -21.49 39.04 -31.22
CA THR A 24 -20.08 39.07 -31.59
C THR A 24 -19.20 38.30 -30.59
N VAL A 25 -19.44 38.41 -29.28
CA VAL A 25 -18.76 37.58 -28.26
C VAL A 25 -19.11 36.09 -28.41
N SER A 26 -20.35 35.78 -28.83
CA SER A 26 -20.76 34.42 -29.18
C SER A 26 -20.13 33.93 -30.50
N PHE A 27 -19.82 34.82 -31.45
CA PHE A 27 -19.13 34.48 -32.70
C PHE A 27 -17.59 34.40 -32.54
N LEU A 28 -17.01 35.10 -31.56
CA LEU A 28 -15.58 35.09 -31.25
C LEU A 28 -15.15 33.89 -30.38
N THR A 29 -16.10 33.20 -29.74
CA THR A 29 -15.87 31.89 -29.14
C THR A 29 -16.34 30.82 -30.12
N SER A 30 -15.39 30.20 -30.82
CA SER A 30 -15.72 29.19 -31.83
C SER A 30 -16.57 28.07 -31.20
N SER A 31 -17.47 27.47 -31.98
CA SER A 31 -18.21 26.29 -31.54
C SER A 31 -17.26 25.19 -31.05
N SER A 32 -16.07 25.06 -31.65
CA SER A 32 -15.01 24.17 -31.18
C SER A 32 -14.45 24.53 -29.80
N GLN A 33 -14.25 25.82 -29.49
CA GLN A 33 -13.84 26.27 -28.15
C GLN A 33 -14.96 26.06 -27.13
N ARG A 34 -16.22 26.33 -27.48
CA ARG A 34 -17.37 26.07 -26.59
C ARG A 34 -17.58 24.59 -26.32
N THR A 35 -17.42 23.73 -27.32
CA THR A 35 -17.46 22.26 -27.15
C THR A 35 -16.25 21.76 -26.36
N SER A 36 -15.06 22.33 -26.58
CA SER A 36 -13.84 22.00 -25.83
C SER A 36 -13.95 22.42 -24.36
N LEU A 37 -14.43 23.64 -24.07
CA LEU A 37 -14.69 24.10 -22.71
C LEU A 37 -15.80 23.27 -22.03
N ALA A 38 -16.88 22.95 -22.75
CA ALA A 38 -17.93 22.07 -22.23
C ALA A 38 -17.39 20.67 -21.90
N SER A 39 -16.49 20.13 -22.74
CA SER A 39 -15.79 18.87 -22.50
C SER A 39 -14.88 18.95 -21.27
N ILE A 40 -14.06 20.00 -21.15
CA ILE A 40 -13.18 20.23 -19.99
C ILE A 40 -14.00 20.36 -18.69
N HIS A 41 -15.11 21.11 -18.71
CA HIS A 41 -15.97 21.26 -17.54
C HIS A 41 -16.68 19.95 -17.18
N ALA A 42 -17.10 19.16 -18.17
CA ALA A 42 -17.69 17.84 -17.93
C ALA A 42 -16.67 16.87 -17.30
N THR A 43 -15.45 16.84 -17.81
CA THR A 43 -14.34 16.08 -17.23
C THR A 43 -14.00 16.55 -15.82
N SER A 44 -13.95 17.86 -15.60
CA SER A 44 -13.71 18.44 -14.26
C SER A 44 -14.83 18.08 -13.28
N ALA A 45 -16.09 18.10 -13.72
CA ALA A 45 -17.23 17.67 -12.90
C ALA A 45 -17.17 16.17 -12.58
N TYR A 46 -16.71 15.32 -13.51
CA TYR A 46 -16.45 13.90 -13.27
C TYR A 46 -15.40 13.68 -12.19
N TYR A 47 -14.24 14.36 -12.29
CA TYR A 47 -13.20 14.24 -11.27
C TYR A 47 -13.64 14.77 -9.91
N LEU A 48 -14.40 15.88 -9.84
CA LEU A 48 -15.01 16.34 -8.59
C LEU A 48 -15.96 15.30 -7.99
N ALA A 49 -16.76 14.62 -8.83
CA ALA A 49 -17.64 13.55 -8.38
C ALA A 49 -16.82 12.36 -7.85
N LEU A 50 -15.74 11.97 -8.52
CA LEU A 50 -14.83 10.91 -8.10
C LEU A 50 -14.13 11.25 -6.78
N SER A 51 -13.60 12.47 -6.65
CA SER A 51 -13.02 12.98 -5.40
C SER A 51 -14.03 12.93 -4.25
N GLY A 52 -15.30 13.28 -4.51
CA GLY A 52 -16.34 13.15 -3.49
C GLY A 52 -16.57 11.71 -3.07
N LEU A 53 -16.62 10.76 -4.02
CA LEU A 53 -16.70 9.34 -3.68
C LEU A 53 -15.50 8.92 -2.82
N ASN A 54 -14.28 9.33 -3.17
CA ASN A 54 -13.05 8.99 -2.42
C ASN A 54 -13.01 9.65 -1.04
N TYR A 55 -13.57 10.85 -0.88
CA TYR A 55 -13.67 11.54 0.40
C TYR A 55 -14.76 10.97 1.35
N TRP A 56 -15.68 10.16 0.81
CA TRP A 56 -16.82 9.66 1.58
C TRP A 56 -16.39 8.71 2.71
N SER A 57 -17.01 8.89 3.87
CA SER A 57 -17.07 7.91 4.96
C SER A 57 -18.51 7.86 5.47
N ALA A 58 -18.92 6.81 6.16
CA ALA A 58 -20.30 6.72 6.62
C ALA A 58 -20.72 7.91 7.48
N GLY A 59 -21.87 8.49 7.14
CA GLY A 59 -22.41 9.67 7.81
C GLY A 59 -21.91 10.99 7.23
N LYS A 60 -20.87 11.00 6.39
CA LYS A 60 -20.47 12.19 5.63
C LYS A 60 -21.43 12.41 4.46
N THR A 61 -22.28 13.41 4.61
CA THR A 61 -23.14 13.95 3.55
C THR A 61 -22.96 15.46 3.46
N GLY A 62 -23.56 16.09 2.45
CA GLY A 62 -23.52 17.53 2.26
C GLY A 62 -22.57 17.97 1.14
N THR A 63 -22.47 19.29 0.95
CA THR A 63 -21.70 19.91 -0.13
C THR A 63 -20.34 20.38 0.39
N TYR A 64 -19.30 20.05 -0.35
CA TYR A 64 -17.91 20.40 -0.06
C TYR A 64 -17.37 21.24 -1.22
N SER A 65 -16.88 22.43 -0.90
CA SER A 65 -16.33 23.38 -1.88
C SER A 65 -14.82 23.23 -2.00
N LEU A 66 -14.35 23.25 -3.24
CA LEU A 66 -12.94 23.31 -3.64
C LEU A 66 -12.72 24.62 -4.42
N ALA A 67 -11.47 24.97 -4.70
CA ALA A 67 -11.13 26.23 -5.37
C ALA A 67 -11.90 26.44 -6.70
N ASP A 68 -12.05 25.37 -7.49
CA ASP A 68 -12.62 25.44 -8.84
C ASP A 68 -13.96 24.69 -9.00
N GLY A 69 -14.62 24.33 -7.89
CA GLY A 69 -15.88 23.62 -7.94
C GLY A 69 -16.37 23.09 -6.59
N SER A 70 -17.29 22.14 -6.63
CA SER A 70 -17.79 21.47 -5.43
C SER A 70 -18.20 20.04 -5.73
N PHE A 71 -18.29 19.22 -4.70
CA PHE A 71 -19.02 17.96 -4.79
C PHE A 71 -20.05 17.86 -3.68
N THR A 72 -21.17 17.20 -3.95
CA THR A 72 -22.22 16.95 -2.96
C THR A 72 -22.35 15.46 -2.72
N LEU A 73 -22.14 15.06 -1.47
CA LEU A 73 -22.26 13.68 -1.03
C LEU A 73 -23.65 13.39 -0.47
N SER A 74 -24.19 12.26 -0.88
CA SER A 74 -25.37 11.64 -0.29
C SER A 74 -25.16 10.13 -0.17
N GLN A 75 -25.89 9.51 0.75
CA GLN A 75 -25.78 8.08 0.98
C GLN A 75 -27.14 7.47 1.35
N SER A 76 -27.30 6.18 1.08
CA SER A 76 -28.35 5.32 1.64
C SER A 76 -27.75 4.01 2.15
N GLY A 77 -28.46 3.29 3.00
CA GLY A 77 -27.94 2.11 3.73
C GLY A 77 -27.51 2.42 5.17
N PRO A 78 -26.82 1.48 5.85
CA PRO A 78 -26.31 0.23 5.31
C PRO A 78 -27.43 -0.78 4.99
N ASP A 79 -27.22 -1.63 4.00
CA ASP A 79 -28.04 -2.81 3.76
C ASP A 79 -27.71 -3.94 4.76
N GLY A 80 -28.40 -5.09 4.66
CA GLY A 80 -28.17 -6.24 5.56
C GLY A 80 -26.76 -6.84 5.49
N ALA A 81 -25.94 -6.46 4.50
CA ALA A 81 -24.54 -6.85 4.36
C ALA A 81 -23.56 -5.71 4.72
N GLY A 82 -24.06 -4.60 5.28
CA GLY A 82 -23.26 -3.48 5.76
C GLY A 82 -22.87 -2.46 4.69
N TYR A 83 -23.42 -2.55 3.47
CA TYR A 83 -23.06 -1.65 2.37
C TYR A 83 -23.97 -0.42 2.30
N TYR A 84 -23.36 0.73 2.05
CA TYR A 84 -23.99 1.98 1.69
C TYR A 84 -24.01 2.14 0.17
N THR A 85 -25.06 2.72 -0.38
CA THR A 85 -25.03 3.31 -1.72
C THR A 85 -24.64 4.78 -1.55
N VAL A 86 -23.47 5.14 -2.07
CA VAL A 86 -22.91 6.48 -1.99
C VAL A 86 -23.06 7.14 -3.34
N THR A 87 -23.58 8.36 -3.35
CA THR A 87 -23.71 9.17 -4.55
C THR A 87 -22.97 10.47 -4.35
N SER A 88 -22.06 10.78 -5.28
CA SER A 88 -21.33 12.03 -5.34
C SER A 88 -21.71 12.80 -6.60
N LEU A 89 -22.14 14.04 -6.42
CA LEU A 89 -22.45 14.97 -7.50
C LEU A 89 -21.36 16.04 -7.57
N GLY A 90 -20.45 15.92 -8.53
CA GLY A 90 -19.46 16.95 -8.84
C GLY A 90 -20.08 18.07 -9.67
N CYS A 91 -19.78 19.32 -9.32
CA CYS A 91 -20.33 20.54 -9.90
C CYS A 91 -19.23 21.57 -10.16
N VAL A 92 -19.11 22.00 -11.40
CA VAL A 92 -18.20 23.08 -11.85
C VAL A 92 -19.04 24.29 -12.26
N ASN A 93 -18.59 25.51 -11.92
CA ASN A 93 -19.23 26.77 -12.31
C ASN A 93 -20.75 26.83 -12.02
N ALA A 94 -21.17 26.28 -10.88
CA ALA A 94 -22.57 26.17 -10.50
C ALA A 94 -23.30 27.53 -10.59
N GLY A 95 -24.50 27.53 -11.18
CA GLY A 95 -25.30 28.75 -11.34
C GLY A 95 -24.89 29.66 -12.50
N THR A 96 -23.93 29.25 -13.34
CA THR A 96 -23.53 29.98 -14.55
C THR A 96 -23.98 29.26 -15.83
N ALA A 97 -23.92 29.95 -16.97
CA ALA A 97 -24.15 29.34 -18.29
C ALA A 97 -23.07 28.30 -18.67
N ALA A 98 -21.96 28.23 -17.94
CA ALA A 98 -20.87 27.28 -18.14
C ALA A 98 -20.89 26.12 -17.11
N ALA A 99 -21.99 25.97 -16.36
CA ALA A 99 -22.12 24.93 -15.35
C ALA A 99 -22.06 23.53 -15.97
N ALA A 100 -21.30 22.64 -15.34
CA ALA A 100 -21.27 21.22 -15.66
C ALA A 100 -21.43 20.42 -14.38
N ASN A 101 -22.13 19.29 -14.47
CA ASN A 101 -22.32 18.36 -13.37
C ASN A 101 -22.10 16.91 -13.81
N CYS A 102 -21.59 16.10 -12.89
CA CYS A 102 -21.45 14.67 -13.07
C CYS A 102 -21.87 13.98 -11.78
N GLN A 103 -22.66 12.91 -11.90
CA GLN A 103 -23.08 12.11 -10.76
C GLN A 103 -22.50 10.71 -10.89
N LEU A 104 -21.74 10.29 -9.89
CA LEU A 104 -21.24 8.93 -9.74
C LEU A 104 -21.92 8.27 -8.55
N SER A 105 -22.15 6.97 -8.63
CA SER A 105 -22.68 6.19 -7.52
C SER A 105 -21.91 4.89 -7.36
N ALA A 106 -21.61 4.54 -6.11
CA ALA A 106 -20.85 3.36 -5.76
C ALA A 106 -21.45 2.70 -4.52
N ARG A 107 -21.36 1.37 -4.45
CA ARG A 107 -21.72 0.60 -3.25
C ARG A 107 -20.47 0.45 -2.38
N ARG A 108 -20.47 0.96 -1.14
CA ARG A 108 -19.29 1.08 -0.27
C ARG A 108 -19.62 0.68 1.18
N LYS A 109 -18.71 0.04 1.92
CA LYS A 109 -18.85 -0.14 3.39
C LYS A 109 -18.33 1.10 4.12
N SER A 110 -18.84 1.39 5.33
CA SER A 110 -18.44 2.56 6.14
C SER A 110 -16.95 2.65 6.46
N ALA A 111 -16.29 1.49 6.49
CA ALA A 111 -14.85 1.28 6.51
C ALA A 111 -14.54 0.47 5.25
N LYS A 112 -13.88 1.07 4.27
CA LYS A 112 -13.30 0.32 3.14
C LYS A 112 -12.02 -0.33 3.62
N PRO A 113 -11.65 -1.56 3.25
CA PRO A 113 -10.28 -1.97 3.44
C PRO A 113 -9.31 -0.99 2.77
N ILE A 114 -8.14 -0.75 3.38
CA ILE A 114 -7.02 -0.07 2.71
C ILE A 114 -6.60 -0.97 1.55
N ASN A 115 -6.49 -0.45 0.33
CA ASN A 115 -6.20 -1.24 -0.86
C ASN A 115 -5.44 -0.43 -1.91
N PHE A 116 -4.82 -1.09 -2.89
CA PHE A 116 -4.05 -0.37 -3.91
C PHE A 116 -4.90 0.39 -4.94
N ASP A 117 -6.18 0.06 -5.12
CA ASP A 117 -7.02 0.82 -6.05
C ASP A 117 -7.38 2.20 -5.50
N ASP A 118 -7.48 2.32 -4.17
CA ASP A 118 -7.88 3.55 -3.48
C ASP A 118 -6.69 4.28 -2.82
N ASP A 119 -5.65 3.55 -2.38
CA ASP A 119 -4.65 4.05 -1.43
C ASP A 119 -3.19 3.82 -1.88
N ILE A 120 -2.91 3.50 -3.16
CA ILE A 120 -1.54 3.23 -3.62
C ILE A 120 -0.60 4.43 -3.44
N ASP A 121 -1.09 5.66 -3.64
CA ASP A 121 -0.31 6.90 -3.48
C ASP A 121 0.08 7.18 -2.02
N ASP A 122 -0.62 6.56 -1.07
CA ASP A 122 -0.31 6.67 0.35
C ASP A 122 0.88 5.78 0.76
N PHE A 123 1.39 4.93 -0.13
CA PHE A 123 2.58 4.13 0.15
C PHE A 123 3.85 4.96 -0.07
N ILE A 124 4.44 5.41 1.03
CA ILE A 124 5.59 6.31 1.03
C ILE A 124 6.84 5.52 0.63
N PRO A 125 7.43 5.82 -0.54
CA PRO A 125 8.69 5.21 -0.93
C PRO A 125 9.82 5.72 -0.03
N PRO A 126 10.87 4.93 0.15
CA PRO A 126 11.98 5.31 1.00
C PRO A 126 12.83 6.41 0.35
N VAL A 127 13.49 7.21 1.17
CA VAL A 127 14.40 8.25 0.67
C VAL A 127 15.67 7.63 0.07
N VAL A 128 15.79 7.72 -1.25
CA VAL A 128 16.94 7.24 -2.03
C VAL A 128 18.24 7.77 -1.44
N GLY A 129 19.21 6.86 -1.27
CA GLY A 129 20.56 7.18 -0.79
C GLY A 129 20.69 7.39 0.73
N LYS A 130 19.60 7.33 1.51
CA LYS A 130 19.67 7.37 2.99
C LYS A 130 19.60 5.99 3.65
N THR A 131 19.09 4.99 2.96
CA THR A 131 18.76 3.67 3.51
C THR A 131 19.41 2.50 2.76
N ALA A 132 20.47 2.74 1.97
CA ALA A 132 20.95 1.83 0.88
C ALA A 132 19.94 1.63 -0.23
N ASN A 133 18.70 2.11 -0.05
CA ASN A 133 17.66 1.98 -1.03
C ASN A 133 18.07 2.70 -2.30
N ASN A 134 18.22 1.88 -3.33
CA ASN A 134 18.31 2.33 -4.70
C ASN A 134 16.92 2.84 -5.12
N ALA A 135 16.84 3.90 -5.93
CA ALA A 135 15.58 4.38 -6.50
C ALA A 135 14.79 3.27 -7.24
N ARG A 136 15.45 2.18 -7.63
CA ARG A 136 14.87 1.03 -8.33
C ARG A 136 14.55 -0.16 -7.43
N SER A 137 14.95 -0.14 -6.15
CA SER A 137 14.77 -1.24 -5.20
C SER A 137 13.29 -1.52 -4.93
N ILE A 138 12.53 -0.48 -4.65
CA ILE A 138 11.07 -0.52 -4.56
C ILE A 138 10.49 0.59 -5.42
N LEU A 139 9.55 0.22 -6.29
CA LEU A 139 8.80 1.15 -7.11
C LEU A 139 7.30 0.98 -6.87
N VAL A 140 6.61 2.11 -6.83
CA VAL A 140 5.15 2.19 -6.70
C VAL A 140 4.61 2.56 -8.07
N PHE A 141 3.63 1.80 -8.56
CA PHE A 141 2.97 2.07 -9.81
C PHE A 141 1.48 2.30 -9.56
N ASP A 142 1.03 3.53 -9.76
CA ASP A 142 -0.39 3.91 -9.75
C ASP A 142 -0.88 4.17 -11.17
N SER A 143 -2.08 3.69 -11.49
CA SER A 143 -2.75 3.96 -12.76
C SER A 143 -2.71 5.42 -13.23
N ASP A 144 -2.62 6.38 -12.30
CA ASP A 144 -2.60 7.82 -12.57
C ASP A 144 -1.27 8.53 -12.19
N LEU A 145 -0.19 7.80 -11.83
CA LEU A 145 1.11 8.38 -11.41
C LEU A 145 1.76 9.18 -12.56
N PRO A 146 1.73 10.53 -12.53
CA PRO A 146 2.07 11.33 -13.71
C PRO A 146 3.58 11.58 -13.86
N ASP A 147 4.33 11.46 -12.77
CA ASP A 147 5.73 11.87 -12.67
C ASP A 147 6.63 10.72 -12.22
N ALA A 148 7.90 10.77 -12.65
CA ALA A 148 8.90 9.79 -12.23
C ALA A 148 9.24 9.93 -10.74
N PRO A 149 9.41 8.81 -10.01
CA PRO A 149 9.93 8.84 -8.65
C PRO A 149 11.32 9.49 -8.59
N GLY A 150 11.61 10.17 -7.48
CA GLY A 150 12.92 10.77 -7.25
C GLY A 150 14.06 9.75 -7.42
N GLY A 151 15.06 10.10 -8.23
CA GLY A 151 16.20 9.23 -8.54
C GLY A 151 16.07 8.40 -9.82
N LEU A 152 14.94 8.49 -10.53
CA LEU A 152 14.78 8.03 -11.91
C LEU A 152 14.63 9.21 -12.86
N SER A 153 15.11 9.07 -14.10
CA SER A 153 14.73 9.99 -15.17
C SER A 153 13.34 9.65 -15.71
N ASP A 154 12.63 10.65 -16.24
CA ASP A 154 11.31 10.45 -16.87
C ASP A 154 11.35 9.40 -17.98
N HIS A 155 12.47 9.32 -18.73
CA HIS A 155 12.64 8.33 -19.78
C HIS A 155 12.71 6.90 -19.22
N GLU A 156 13.52 6.67 -18.19
CA GLU A 156 13.64 5.36 -17.54
C GLU A 156 12.32 4.93 -16.90
N TRP A 157 11.65 5.88 -16.25
CA TRP A 157 10.34 5.64 -15.65
C TRP A 157 9.30 5.26 -16.71
N ALA A 158 9.20 6.02 -17.80
CA ALA A 158 8.27 5.73 -18.89
C ALA A 158 8.51 4.35 -19.52
N THR A 159 9.78 3.93 -19.67
CA THR A 159 10.11 2.58 -20.16
C THR A 159 9.66 1.50 -19.18
N LEU A 160 10.01 1.62 -17.89
CA LEU A 160 9.60 0.66 -16.86
C LEU A 160 8.08 0.57 -16.72
N TRP A 161 7.41 1.72 -16.78
CA TRP A 161 5.96 1.85 -16.80
C TRP A 161 5.37 1.06 -17.97
N ALA A 162 5.80 1.35 -19.20
CA ALA A 162 5.27 0.70 -20.39
C ALA A 162 5.49 -0.83 -20.39
N GLU A 163 6.60 -1.31 -19.82
CA GLU A 163 6.91 -2.74 -19.75
C GLU A 163 6.06 -3.52 -18.73
N ASN A 164 5.52 -2.86 -17.71
CA ASN A 164 4.91 -3.55 -16.57
C ASN A 164 3.47 -3.10 -16.25
N ALA A 165 3.10 -1.85 -16.49
CA ALA A 165 1.80 -1.29 -16.09
C ALA A 165 0.59 -1.95 -16.75
N TYR A 166 0.74 -2.51 -17.96
CA TYR A 166 -0.37 -3.23 -18.61
C TYR A 166 -0.71 -4.58 -17.95
N ARG A 167 0.17 -5.09 -17.08
CA ARG A 167 0.02 -6.43 -16.46
C ARG A 167 -0.93 -6.41 -15.27
N TYR A 168 -1.07 -5.27 -14.60
CA TYR A 168 -1.83 -5.12 -13.36
C TYR A 168 -2.80 -3.95 -13.54
N ALA A 169 -4.09 -4.22 -13.43
CA ALA A 169 -5.13 -3.24 -13.77
C ALA A 169 -5.35 -2.14 -12.72
N GLY A 170 -4.82 -2.34 -11.51
CA GLY A 170 -4.83 -1.38 -10.40
C GLY A 170 -3.41 -1.03 -9.95
N GLY A 171 -3.30 -0.29 -8.83
CA GLY A 171 -2.01 0.04 -8.24
C GLY A 171 -1.20 -1.22 -7.88
N TRP A 172 0.11 -1.17 -8.04
CA TRP A 172 1.00 -2.30 -7.74
C TRP A 172 2.40 -1.85 -7.32
N LEU A 173 3.14 -2.75 -6.67
CA LEU A 173 4.51 -2.53 -6.21
C LEU A 173 5.47 -3.46 -6.94
N ARG A 174 6.67 -2.96 -7.26
CA ARG A 174 7.80 -3.78 -7.70
C ARG A 174 8.89 -3.77 -6.64
N LEU A 175 9.36 -4.95 -6.23
CA LEU A 175 10.46 -5.14 -5.26
C LEU A 175 11.70 -5.74 -5.95
N GLY A 176 12.89 -5.37 -5.48
CA GLY A 176 14.21 -5.78 -5.96
C GLY A 176 14.56 -5.17 -7.31
N GLY A 177 13.78 -5.55 -8.34
CA GLY A 177 13.93 -5.02 -9.69
C GLY A 177 15.21 -5.46 -10.42
N GLY A 178 15.75 -6.62 -10.05
CA GLY A 178 16.97 -7.20 -10.62
C GLY A 178 18.26 -6.54 -10.15
N LEU A 179 18.19 -5.76 -9.07
CA LEU A 179 19.36 -5.14 -8.45
C LEU A 179 20.07 -6.15 -7.56
N SER A 180 21.40 -6.10 -7.54
CA SER A 180 22.22 -6.77 -6.55
C SER A 180 22.57 -5.81 -5.41
N ASP A 181 22.85 -6.37 -4.24
CA ASP A 181 23.28 -5.65 -3.04
C ASP A 181 22.36 -4.48 -2.65
N SER A 182 21.06 -4.68 -2.83
CA SER A 182 20.03 -3.67 -2.59
C SER A 182 19.07 -4.14 -1.50
N ASN A 183 18.53 -3.19 -0.76
CA ASN A 183 17.41 -3.43 0.13
C ASN A 183 16.41 -2.29 -0.02
N GLY A 184 15.21 -2.48 0.50
CA GLY A 184 14.11 -1.54 0.39
C GLY A 184 13.10 -1.72 1.49
N ALA A 185 12.39 -0.64 1.81
CA ALA A 185 11.16 -0.71 2.58
C ALA A 185 10.18 0.32 2.05
N ILE A 186 8.89 0.01 2.07
CA ILE A 186 7.80 0.91 1.73
C ILE A 186 6.71 0.78 2.79
N TRP A 187 6.16 1.92 3.22
CA TRP A 187 5.21 1.97 4.33
C TRP A 187 3.96 2.71 3.94
N TYR A 188 2.82 2.24 4.44
CA TYR A 188 1.59 3.04 4.39
C TYR A 188 1.77 4.32 5.22
N GLY A 189 1.54 5.46 4.58
CA GLY A 189 1.63 6.81 5.10
C GLY A 189 0.31 7.57 5.12
N GLY A 190 -0.76 6.94 4.63
CA GLY A 190 -2.07 7.57 4.44
C GLY A 190 -2.90 7.71 5.71
N ASP A 191 -4.01 8.41 5.54
CA ASP A 191 -5.06 8.54 6.54
C ASP A 191 -6.14 7.49 6.29
N TYR A 192 -6.62 6.86 7.36
CA TYR A 192 -7.67 5.85 7.26
C TYR A 192 -8.70 5.97 8.39
N GLY A 193 -9.98 5.97 8.01
CA GLY A 193 -11.07 6.22 8.95
C GLY A 193 -11.12 7.67 9.44
N SER A 194 -11.69 7.90 10.62
CA SER A 194 -11.83 9.25 11.19
C SER A 194 -11.10 9.38 12.52
N CYS A 195 -9.97 10.09 12.52
CA CYS A 195 -9.22 10.44 13.72
C CYS A 195 -9.38 11.92 14.07
N GLN A 196 -10.43 12.25 14.83
CA GLN A 196 -10.71 13.63 15.27
C GLN A 196 -10.18 13.94 16.68
N ALA A 197 -9.68 12.93 17.39
CA ALA A 197 -9.18 13.04 18.75
C ALA A 197 -7.66 12.88 18.82
N ALA A 198 -7.07 13.20 19.98
CA ALA A 198 -5.63 13.00 20.23
C ALA A 198 -5.23 11.52 20.05
N GLN A 199 -6.11 10.61 20.46
CA GLN A 199 -6.01 9.17 20.23
C GLN A 199 -7.05 8.75 19.19
N CYS A 200 -6.59 8.06 18.15
CA CYS A 200 -7.47 7.59 17.09
C CYS A 200 -8.21 6.31 17.53
N PRO A 201 -9.45 6.06 17.06
CA PRO A 201 -10.14 4.79 17.31
C PRO A 201 -9.38 3.57 16.76
N ASP A 202 -9.67 2.39 17.29
CA ASP A 202 -9.10 1.13 16.78
C ASP A 202 -9.32 1.01 15.27
N GLY A 203 -8.26 0.66 14.55
CA GLY A 203 -8.24 0.49 13.11
C GLY A 203 -8.32 1.78 12.30
N THR A 204 -8.01 2.94 12.89
CA THR A 204 -7.87 4.20 12.15
C THR A 204 -6.40 4.61 12.06
N CYS A 205 -6.02 5.24 10.95
CA CYS A 205 -4.68 5.73 10.67
C CYS A 205 -4.68 7.25 10.54
N ARG A 206 -3.63 7.87 11.07
CA ARG A 206 -3.29 9.28 10.81
C ARG A 206 -1.83 9.36 10.40
N ASP A 207 -1.53 9.91 9.24
CA ASP A 207 -0.17 9.98 8.67
C ASP A 207 0.53 8.60 8.69
N GLY A 208 -0.24 7.54 8.38
CA GLY A 208 0.15 6.12 8.39
C GLY A 208 0.37 5.51 9.78
N ALA A 209 0.24 6.28 10.86
CA ALA A 209 0.26 5.74 12.22
C ALA A 209 -1.13 5.16 12.56
N CYS A 210 -1.26 3.85 12.45
CA CYS A 210 -2.53 3.12 12.58
C CYS A 210 -2.72 2.56 13.99
N THR A 211 -3.92 2.73 14.56
CA THR A 211 -4.26 2.13 15.85
C THR A 211 -4.52 0.63 15.67
N PHE A 212 -3.66 -0.23 16.22
CA PHE A 212 -3.65 -1.65 15.84
C PHE A 212 -4.86 -2.45 16.37
N GLY A 213 -5.55 -1.95 17.40
CA GLY A 213 -6.72 -2.59 17.98
C GLY A 213 -6.49 -4.06 18.35
N LYS A 214 -7.33 -4.95 17.82
CA LYS A 214 -7.24 -6.42 17.98
C LYS A 214 -6.43 -7.11 16.88
N GLY A 215 -5.69 -6.34 16.08
CA GLY A 215 -4.82 -6.81 15.01
C GLY A 215 -5.30 -6.41 13.62
N LEU A 216 -4.90 -7.16 12.59
CA LEU A 216 -5.22 -6.87 11.19
C LEU A 216 -5.46 -8.14 10.37
N ARG A 217 -6.04 -7.97 9.19
CA ARG A 217 -6.17 -8.98 8.14
C ARG A 217 -5.70 -8.35 6.84
N ALA A 218 -4.82 -9.03 6.12
CA ALA A 218 -4.27 -8.56 4.86
C ALA A 218 -4.39 -9.65 3.79
N TYR A 219 -4.62 -9.23 2.56
CA TYR A 219 -4.57 -10.07 1.37
C TYR A 219 -3.76 -9.34 0.32
N PHE A 220 -2.92 -10.05 -0.41
CA PHE A 220 -2.29 -9.55 -1.64
C PHE A 220 -1.91 -10.71 -2.54
N VAL A 221 -1.66 -10.40 -3.81
CA VAL A 221 -1.07 -11.32 -4.77
C VAL A 221 0.36 -10.88 -5.03
N PHE A 222 1.27 -11.85 -5.16
CA PHE A 222 2.64 -11.60 -5.56
C PHE A 222 3.09 -12.54 -6.68
N THR A 223 4.06 -12.09 -7.46
CA THR A 223 4.68 -12.88 -8.54
C THR A 223 6.17 -12.63 -8.53
N PHE A 224 6.96 -13.68 -8.31
CA PHE A 224 8.38 -13.66 -8.66
C PHE A 224 8.49 -13.76 -10.18
N GLN A 225 9.09 -12.75 -10.81
CA GLN A 225 9.34 -12.78 -12.27
C GLN A 225 10.50 -13.71 -12.62
N ASN A 226 11.37 -13.96 -11.65
CA ASN A 226 12.47 -14.89 -11.74
C ASN A 226 11.96 -16.33 -11.64
N TYR A 227 12.53 -17.22 -12.46
CA TYR A 227 12.26 -18.65 -12.43
C TYR A 227 13.47 -19.39 -11.88
N ASP A 228 13.33 -20.01 -10.72
CA ASP A 228 14.38 -20.82 -10.11
C ASP A 228 14.02 -22.31 -10.13
N ASP A 229 14.82 -23.12 -10.83
CA ASP A 229 14.77 -24.58 -10.79
C ASP A 229 16.12 -25.19 -10.34
N SER A 230 16.97 -24.41 -9.68
CA SER A 230 18.22 -24.84 -9.07
C SER A 230 17.95 -25.83 -7.93
N ALA A 231 18.86 -26.77 -7.70
CA ALA A 231 18.67 -27.84 -6.71
C ALA A 231 18.68 -27.34 -5.26
N ASP A 232 19.22 -26.15 -5.06
CA ASP A 232 19.51 -25.51 -3.78
C ASP A 232 18.76 -24.20 -3.57
N SER A 233 17.90 -23.77 -4.51
CA SER A 233 17.16 -22.50 -4.44
C SER A 233 18.06 -21.27 -4.35
N MET A 234 19.18 -21.29 -5.07
CA MET A 234 20.19 -20.23 -5.00
C MET A 234 20.37 -19.48 -6.32
N ARG A 235 19.45 -19.60 -7.30
CA ARG A 235 19.58 -18.86 -8.57
C ARG A 235 19.02 -17.45 -8.47
N CYS A 236 18.05 -17.23 -7.59
CA CYS A 236 17.33 -15.97 -7.44
C CYS A 236 17.12 -15.70 -5.95
N ALA A 237 17.08 -14.43 -5.55
CA ALA A 237 17.18 -14.07 -4.14
C ALA A 237 16.67 -12.65 -3.83
N ASP A 238 16.37 -12.30 -2.58
CA ASP A 238 16.39 -13.15 -1.37
C ASP A 238 14.98 -13.36 -0.79
N GLY A 239 13.99 -12.63 -1.29
CA GLY A 239 12.62 -12.63 -0.81
C GLY A 239 12.16 -11.26 -0.31
N PHE A 240 11.06 -11.23 0.42
CA PHE A 240 10.49 -10.02 0.98
C PHE A 240 9.73 -10.32 2.28
N THR A 241 9.30 -9.28 2.98
CA THR A 241 8.40 -9.43 4.13
C THR A 241 7.17 -8.54 3.99
N PHE A 242 6.04 -8.98 4.54
CA PHE A 242 4.96 -8.07 4.94
C PHE A 242 5.14 -7.74 6.42
N THR A 243 5.53 -6.51 6.71
CA THR A 243 5.92 -6.07 8.05
C THR A 243 4.85 -5.22 8.72
N VAL A 244 4.68 -5.44 10.03
CA VAL A 244 4.00 -4.55 10.96
C VAL A 244 5.02 -4.09 12.01
N ALA A 245 5.28 -2.78 12.08
CA ALA A 245 6.24 -2.20 13.02
C ALA A 245 5.57 -1.11 13.87
N THR A 246 6.16 -0.76 15.00
CA THR A 246 5.71 0.41 15.76
C THR A 246 5.70 1.68 14.90
N ALA A 247 4.68 2.53 15.09
CA ALA A 247 4.55 3.79 14.36
C ALA A 247 5.59 4.86 14.76
N ALA A 248 6.43 4.59 15.77
CA ALA A 248 7.58 5.43 16.10
C ALA A 248 8.64 5.47 14.98
N ASN A 249 8.58 4.51 14.05
CA ASN A 249 9.39 4.51 12.84
C ASN A 249 8.92 5.59 11.86
N ASP A 250 9.87 6.32 11.28
CA ASP A 250 9.63 7.27 10.21
C ASP A 250 9.42 6.50 8.88
N PRO A 251 8.25 6.63 8.23
CA PRO A 251 7.95 5.90 7.00
C PRO A 251 8.90 6.26 5.85
N ALA A 252 9.50 7.45 5.84
CA ALA A 252 10.41 7.86 4.79
C ALA A 252 11.81 7.24 4.93
N THR A 253 12.20 6.76 6.12
CA THR A 253 13.59 6.39 6.41
C THR A 253 13.77 5.06 7.14
N ALA A 254 12.71 4.46 7.67
CA ALA A 254 12.79 3.17 8.36
C ALA A 254 12.95 2.02 7.34
N ALA A 255 14.16 1.52 7.22
CA ALA A 255 14.48 0.31 6.46
C ALA A 255 15.65 -0.40 7.13
N GLY A 256 15.65 -1.73 7.08
CA GLY A 256 16.77 -2.56 7.49
C GLY A 256 17.88 -2.59 6.44
N GLY A 257 18.52 -3.74 6.31
CA GLY A 257 19.68 -3.96 5.46
C GLY A 257 21.01 -3.80 6.22
N PRO A 258 22.13 -4.08 5.55
CA PRO A 258 23.45 -3.94 6.14
C PRO A 258 23.84 -2.47 6.30
N ALA A 259 24.62 -2.15 7.32
CA ALA A 259 25.33 -0.86 7.39
C ALA A 259 26.33 -0.70 6.23
N SER A 260 26.89 -1.81 5.75
CA SER A 260 27.81 -1.88 4.62
C SER A 260 27.92 -3.30 4.08
N GLY A 261 28.16 -3.46 2.79
CA GLY A 261 28.36 -4.77 2.13
C GLY A 261 27.06 -5.42 1.68
N SER A 262 27.16 -6.68 1.23
CA SER A 262 26.05 -7.46 0.69
C SER A 262 25.37 -8.31 1.75
N ARG A 263 24.09 -8.08 2.03
CA ARG A 263 23.26 -8.87 2.98
C ARG A 263 21.79 -8.90 2.55
N GLY A 264 21.53 -9.51 1.40
CA GLY A 264 20.16 -9.72 0.89
C GLY A 264 19.28 -10.46 1.88
N GLU A 265 19.85 -11.47 2.55
CA GLU A 265 19.32 -12.25 3.68
C GLU A 265 18.66 -11.45 4.83
N TYR A 266 18.85 -10.14 4.91
CA TYR A 266 18.15 -9.30 5.88
C TYR A 266 16.76 -8.85 5.42
N LEU A 267 16.44 -9.04 4.14
CA LEU A 267 15.16 -8.73 3.49
C LEU A 267 14.69 -7.29 3.73
N GLY A 268 15.60 -6.35 3.95
CA GLY A 268 15.29 -4.98 4.37
C GLY A 268 14.53 -4.89 5.70
N TYR A 269 14.35 -6.01 6.41
CA TYR A 269 13.65 -6.15 7.68
C TYR A 269 14.63 -6.01 8.85
N SER A 270 15.71 -6.78 8.78
CA SER A 270 16.77 -6.88 9.78
C SER A 270 17.89 -5.90 9.49
N GLY A 271 18.70 -5.61 10.49
CA GLY A 271 19.90 -4.79 10.37
C GLY A 271 19.63 -3.29 10.47
N PRO A 272 20.71 -2.49 10.64
CA PRO A 272 20.59 -1.06 10.90
C PRO A 272 20.41 -0.22 9.63
N GLY A 273 20.58 -0.81 8.44
CA GLY A 273 20.72 -0.08 7.19
C GLY A 273 21.89 0.93 7.21
N PRO A 274 22.15 1.64 6.09
CA PRO A 274 23.18 2.68 6.05
C PRO A 274 22.90 3.92 6.87
N SER A 275 21.64 4.20 7.21
CA SER A 275 21.29 5.28 8.14
C SER A 275 21.74 4.96 9.57
N GLY A 276 22.00 3.69 9.88
CA GLY A 276 22.31 3.21 11.23
C GLY A 276 21.06 3.04 12.12
N LEU A 277 19.86 3.35 11.62
CA LEU A 277 18.63 3.39 12.40
C LEU A 277 17.81 2.09 12.33
N GLY A 278 17.83 1.41 11.17
CA GLY A 278 17.04 0.22 10.92
C GLY A 278 15.53 0.46 11.01
N ILE A 279 14.79 -0.63 11.20
CA ILE A 279 13.40 -0.58 11.66
C ILE A 279 13.40 -0.88 13.17
N ALA A 280 13.02 0.12 13.97
CA ALA A 280 13.02 0.02 15.41
C ALA A 280 11.95 -0.96 15.92
N PRO A 281 12.25 -1.74 16.99
CA PRO A 281 11.28 -2.59 17.64
C PRO A 281 10.26 -1.78 18.46
N PRO A 282 9.10 -2.34 18.81
CA PRO A 282 8.64 -3.69 18.44
C PRO A 282 8.17 -3.76 16.98
N LYS A 283 8.40 -4.91 16.34
CA LYS A 283 8.00 -5.20 14.96
C LYS A 283 7.78 -6.70 14.72
N LEU A 284 6.99 -7.08 13.74
CA LEU A 284 6.79 -8.47 13.36
C LEU A 284 6.46 -8.53 11.89
N ALA A 285 6.82 -9.61 11.22
CA ALA A 285 6.53 -9.79 9.81
C ALA A 285 6.24 -11.25 9.50
N VAL A 286 5.65 -11.47 8.33
CA VAL A 286 5.76 -12.75 7.65
C VAL A 286 6.71 -12.55 6.49
N GLU A 287 7.79 -13.31 6.50
CA GLU A 287 8.73 -13.38 5.38
C GLU A 287 8.25 -14.39 4.34
N VAL A 288 8.57 -14.10 3.08
CA VAL A 288 8.59 -15.01 1.96
C VAL A 288 10.05 -15.06 1.53
N ASP A 289 10.73 -16.14 1.86
CA ASP A 289 12.17 -16.32 1.68
C ASP A 289 12.41 -17.35 0.58
N THR A 290 13.15 -16.94 -0.44
CA THR A 290 13.46 -17.77 -1.61
C THR A 290 14.94 -18.10 -1.73
N TYR A 291 15.77 -17.69 -0.75
CA TYR A 291 17.21 -17.93 -0.80
C TYR A 291 17.75 -18.48 0.52
N PRO A 292 18.20 -19.75 0.56
CA PRO A 292 18.54 -20.37 1.81
C PRO A 292 19.87 -19.89 2.39
N ASN A 293 19.78 -19.30 3.57
CA ASN A 293 20.87 -18.90 4.43
C ASN A 293 20.98 -19.81 5.67
N THR A 294 21.29 -21.09 5.42
CA THR A 294 21.35 -22.16 6.43
C THR A 294 22.49 -22.05 7.46
N GLY A 295 23.40 -21.09 7.30
CA GLY A 295 24.53 -20.90 8.21
C GLY A 295 24.10 -20.39 9.59
N GLN A 296 24.77 -20.88 10.64
CA GLN A 296 24.54 -20.50 12.04
C GLN A 296 25.63 -19.54 12.51
N LEU A 297 25.91 -18.54 11.69
CA LEU A 297 26.96 -17.55 11.94
C LEU A 297 26.42 -16.41 12.81
N ALA A 298 27.33 -15.59 13.33
CA ALA A 298 26.94 -14.37 14.05
C ALA A 298 26.03 -13.49 13.16
N PRO A 299 25.06 -12.76 13.73
CA PRO A 299 23.98 -12.14 12.95
C PRO A 299 24.45 -11.03 12.00
N THR A 300 25.64 -10.48 12.25
CA THR A 300 26.32 -9.47 11.42
C THR A 300 27.04 -10.06 10.20
N MET A 301 27.17 -11.38 10.12
CA MET A 301 27.86 -12.09 9.04
C MET A 301 26.89 -12.56 7.96
N SER A 302 27.40 -12.80 6.75
CA SER A 302 26.61 -13.42 5.67
C SER A 302 26.21 -14.84 6.07
N ASN A 303 25.11 -15.33 5.50
CA ASN A 303 24.61 -16.67 5.74
C ASN A 303 24.38 -16.91 7.25
N SER A 304 23.67 -15.99 7.90
CA SER A 304 23.46 -15.98 9.36
C SER A 304 22.02 -16.23 9.81
N ARG A 305 21.07 -16.38 8.88
CA ARG A 305 19.64 -16.53 9.22
C ARG A 305 19.27 -17.91 9.75
N ALA A 306 20.19 -18.86 9.66
CA ALA A 306 20.04 -20.23 10.14
C ALA A 306 18.77 -20.91 9.60
N ASP A 307 18.52 -20.74 8.30
CA ASP A 307 17.36 -21.34 7.65
C ASP A 307 17.36 -22.85 7.78
N ALA A 308 16.16 -23.40 7.94
CA ALA A 308 16.01 -24.77 8.36
C ALA A 308 16.30 -25.79 7.24
N SER A 309 16.38 -25.34 5.98
CA SER A 309 16.78 -26.16 4.82
C SER A 309 17.12 -25.29 3.59
N PHE A 310 17.41 -25.95 2.46
CA PHE A 310 17.61 -25.32 1.14
C PHE A 310 16.33 -25.05 0.34
N ALA A 311 15.16 -25.12 0.98
CA ALA A 311 13.89 -24.94 0.28
C ALA A 311 13.28 -23.61 0.66
N ASN A 312 12.67 -22.93 -0.32
CA ASN A 312 11.89 -21.72 -0.11
C ASN A 312 10.84 -21.92 0.99
N HIS A 313 10.66 -20.88 1.79
CA HIS A 313 9.80 -20.95 2.95
C HIS A 313 9.06 -19.64 3.20
N ILE A 314 8.07 -19.75 4.06
CA ILE A 314 7.48 -18.61 4.74
C ILE A 314 7.71 -18.78 6.23
N ALA A 315 7.99 -17.69 6.93
CA ALA A 315 8.18 -17.72 8.38
C ALA A 315 7.62 -16.47 9.05
N VAL A 316 7.28 -16.61 10.34
CA VAL A 316 6.97 -15.46 11.19
C VAL A 316 8.26 -14.98 11.82
N VAL A 317 8.64 -13.74 11.53
CA VAL A 317 9.84 -13.10 12.07
C VAL A 317 9.48 -11.93 12.98
N TYR A 318 10.36 -11.67 13.92
CA TYR A 318 10.27 -10.68 14.98
C TYR A 318 11.62 -10.00 15.17
N TRP A 319 11.65 -8.92 15.94
CA TRP A 319 12.92 -8.41 16.44
C TRP A 319 13.52 -9.36 17.47
N GLY A 320 14.85 -9.46 17.46
CA GLY A 320 15.58 -10.27 18.42
C GLY A 320 15.65 -9.59 19.78
N SER A 321 16.73 -8.86 20.02
CA SER A 321 16.96 -8.07 21.23
C SER A 321 16.85 -6.58 20.96
N SER A 322 16.62 -5.76 21.99
CA SER A 322 16.63 -4.30 21.80
C SER A 322 18.04 -3.72 21.61
N SER A 323 19.10 -4.54 21.72
CA SER A 323 20.50 -4.10 21.66
C SER A 323 21.11 -4.13 20.27
N THR A 324 20.48 -4.82 19.32
CA THR A 324 20.97 -4.94 17.95
C THR A 324 19.77 -5.18 17.04
N SER A 325 19.84 -4.72 15.79
CA SER A 325 18.83 -5.02 14.76
C SER A 325 19.26 -6.18 13.86
N TYR A 326 20.50 -6.65 13.98
CA TYR A 326 20.99 -7.76 13.15
C TYR A 326 20.39 -9.12 13.53
N ASP A 327 19.81 -9.25 14.72
CA ASP A 327 19.29 -10.50 15.30
C ASP A 327 17.78 -10.69 15.10
N ASP A 328 17.19 -9.92 14.18
CA ASP A 328 15.76 -9.93 13.91
C ASP A 328 15.35 -11.19 13.13
N ASN A 329 14.97 -12.25 13.85
CA ASN A 329 14.29 -13.44 13.32
C ASN A 329 13.35 -14.01 14.39
N THR A 330 13.85 -14.89 15.25
CA THR A 330 13.06 -15.42 16.38
C THR A 330 13.10 -14.46 17.57
N HIS A 331 11.92 -14.06 18.07
CA HIS A 331 11.81 -13.12 19.18
C HIS A 331 12.53 -13.61 20.44
N GLY A 332 13.41 -12.77 21.00
CA GLY A 332 14.10 -13.06 22.26
C GLY A 332 15.12 -14.20 22.17
N ALA A 333 15.54 -14.61 20.97
CA ALA A 333 16.56 -15.64 20.77
C ALA A 333 17.97 -15.23 21.24
N GLY A 334 18.17 -13.95 21.57
CA GLY A 334 19.44 -13.42 22.09
C GLY A 334 20.55 -13.58 21.07
N ASN A 335 21.65 -14.22 21.47
CA ASN A 335 22.86 -14.35 20.63
C ASN A 335 22.79 -15.48 19.58
N ALA A 336 21.67 -16.21 19.49
CA ALA A 336 21.46 -17.25 18.49
C ALA A 336 20.17 -16.98 17.68
N PRO A 337 20.01 -15.78 17.10
CA PRO A 337 18.88 -15.51 16.24
C PRO A 337 18.95 -16.38 15.00
N GLY A 338 17.79 -16.81 14.57
CA GLY A 338 17.61 -17.57 13.35
C GLY A 338 16.13 -17.73 13.09
N ASN A 339 15.81 -18.13 11.87
CA ASN A 339 14.43 -18.39 11.49
C ASN A 339 13.81 -19.50 12.37
N PRO A 340 12.49 -19.47 12.57
CA PRO A 340 11.83 -20.49 13.36
C PRO A 340 12.13 -21.88 12.78
N GLY A 341 12.39 -22.87 13.64
CA GLY A 341 12.79 -24.19 13.18
C GLY A 341 11.73 -24.86 12.28
N LYS A 342 12.18 -25.74 11.38
CA LYS A 342 11.35 -26.41 10.35
C LYS A 342 10.01 -27.00 10.81
N ASN A 343 9.97 -27.48 12.06
CA ASN A 343 8.79 -28.14 12.65
C ASN A 343 8.04 -27.24 13.63
N SER A 344 8.36 -25.94 13.66
CA SER A 344 7.67 -24.96 14.49
C SER A 344 6.40 -24.47 13.80
N THR A 345 5.48 -23.87 14.56
CA THR A 345 4.25 -23.31 14.01
C THR A 345 4.44 -21.99 13.26
N GLY A 346 5.64 -21.41 13.32
CA GLY A 346 6.01 -20.17 12.65
C GLY A 346 6.87 -20.36 11.42
N TYR A 347 6.96 -21.58 10.88
CA TYR A 347 7.73 -21.89 9.69
C TYR A 347 6.97 -22.87 8.80
N TYR A 348 6.97 -22.64 7.49
CA TYR A 348 6.42 -23.56 6.51
C TYR A 348 7.23 -23.52 5.22
N GLN A 349 7.55 -24.70 4.69
CA GLN A 349 8.24 -24.86 3.40
C GLN A 349 7.53 -25.92 2.57
N ARG A 350 7.70 -25.88 1.25
CA ARG A 350 7.38 -27.02 0.38
C ARG A 350 8.66 -27.66 -0.14
N ALA A 351 8.64 -28.98 -0.24
CA ALA A 351 9.75 -29.69 -0.89
C ALA A 351 9.76 -29.33 -2.37
N LYS A 352 10.95 -29.10 -2.92
CA LYS A 352 11.13 -28.92 -4.36
C LYS A 352 10.66 -30.19 -5.11
N PRO A 353 9.88 -30.07 -6.19
CA PRO A 353 9.56 -31.19 -7.06
C PRO A 353 10.82 -31.75 -7.76
N ALA A 354 10.80 -33.03 -8.12
CA ALA A 354 11.94 -33.66 -8.81
C ALA A 354 12.28 -33.00 -10.17
N SER A 355 11.27 -32.44 -10.82
CA SER A 355 11.38 -31.63 -12.03
C SER A 355 10.44 -30.43 -11.89
N GLY A 356 10.95 -29.23 -12.07
CA GLY A 356 10.17 -28.00 -11.99
C GLY A 356 10.79 -26.97 -11.05
N PRO A 357 10.11 -25.84 -10.88
CA PRO A 357 10.60 -24.71 -10.12
C PRO A 357 10.58 -24.97 -8.61
N ASN A 358 11.39 -24.21 -7.88
CA ASN A 358 11.26 -24.03 -6.45
C ASN A 358 9.93 -23.35 -6.13
N TRP A 359 9.40 -23.61 -4.94
CA TRP A 359 8.09 -23.11 -4.55
C TRP A 359 8.09 -21.57 -4.56
N LEU A 360 7.05 -20.96 -5.15
CA LEU A 360 6.85 -19.51 -5.31
C LEU A 360 7.63 -18.84 -6.46
N GLU A 361 8.61 -19.54 -7.04
CA GLU A 361 9.47 -19.02 -8.12
C GLU A 361 9.17 -19.71 -9.46
N ASP A 362 7.89 -19.96 -9.73
CA ASP A 362 7.40 -20.61 -10.94
C ASP A 362 6.92 -19.63 -12.03
N GLY A 363 7.09 -18.32 -11.78
CA GLY A 363 6.59 -17.25 -12.63
C GLY A 363 5.07 -17.02 -12.56
N ALA A 364 4.36 -17.74 -11.69
CA ALA A 364 2.92 -17.62 -11.52
C ALA A 364 2.54 -16.60 -10.44
N ALA A 365 1.25 -16.28 -10.40
CA ALA A 365 0.66 -15.47 -9.36
C ALA A 365 0.37 -16.33 -8.13
N HIS A 366 0.87 -15.90 -6.97
CA HIS A 366 0.58 -16.51 -5.69
C HIS A 366 -0.20 -15.54 -4.80
N ALA A 367 -1.24 -16.05 -4.14
CA ALA A 367 -2.04 -15.26 -3.22
C ALA A 367 -1.56 -15.47 -1.79
N MET A 368 -1.24 -14.40 -1.06
CA MET A 368 -1.05 -14.45 0.39
C MET A 368 -2.29 -13.90 1.10
N ARG A 369 -2.80 -14.69 2.04
CA ARG A 369 -3.70 -14.21 3.11
C ARG A 369 -2.92 -14.24 4.41
N LEU A 370 -3.00 -13.15 5.18
CA LEU A 370 -2.33 -13.01 6.47
C LEU A 370 -3.27 -12.40 7.50
N GLU A 371 -3.22 -12.90 8.73
CA GLU A 371 -3.93 -12.31 9.86
C GLU A 371 -3.05 -12.23 11.08
N ILE A 372 -3.13 -11.10 11.78
CA ILE A 372 -2.49 -10.93 13.08
C ILE A 372 -3.60 -10.69 14.09
N HIS A 373 -3.63 -11.55 15.11
CA HIS A 373 -4.61 -11.50 16.18
C HIS A 373 -3.92 -11.00 17.44
N ARG A 374 -4.26 -9.79 17.87
CA ARG A 374 -3.72 -9.13 19.06
C ARG A 374 -4.72 -9.21 20.21
N THR A 375 -4.29 -9.79 21.32
CA THR A 375 -5.05 -9.84 22.57
C THR A 375 -4.14 -9.54 23.77
N ASN A 376 -4.72 -9.49 24.97
CA ASN A 376 -3.99 -9.36 26.22
C ASN A 376 -4.37 -10.56 27.10
N ASP A 377 -3.38 -11.24 27.68
CA ASP A 377 -3.60 -12.42 28.55
C ASP A 377 -3.65 -12.07 30.04
N GLY A 378 -3.75 -10.78 30.37
CA GLY A 378 -3.78 -10.21 31.71
C GLY A 378 -2.46 -9.58 32.14
N THR A 379 -1.32 -10.05 31.61
CA THR A 379 0.00 -9.50 31.95
C THR A 379 0.93 -9.29 30.76
N ARG A 380 0.59 -9.86 29.59
CA ARG A 380 1.39 -9.80 28.38
C ARG A 380 0.48 -9.59 27.18
N GLY A 381 1.06 -9.02 26.13
CA GLY A 381 0.41 -8.96 24.83
C GLY A 381 0.52 -10.32 24.14
N ARG A 382 -0.58 -10.90 23.70
CA ARG A 382 -0.57 -12.15 22.94
C ARG A 382 -0.85 -11.86 21.47
N TYR A 383 -0.01 -12.40 20.60
CA TYR A 383 -0.07 -12.18 19.15
C TYR A 383 -0.10 -13.55 18.48
N ARG A 384 -1.20 -13.85 17.79
CA ARG A 384 -1.31 -15.04 16.94
C ARG A 384 -1.24 -14.62 15.48
N VAL A 385 -0.27 -15.13 14.74
CA VAL A 385 -0.03 -14.82 13.33
C VAL A 385 -0.44 -16.03 12.50
N LEU A 386 -1.33 -15.80 11.54
CA LEU A 386 -1.87 -16.79 10.63
C LEU A 386 -1.48 -16.42 9.20
N ALA A 387 -1.02 -17.37 8.40
CA ALA A 387 -0.73 -17.13 7.00
C ALA A 387 -1.12 -18.32 6.11
N TRP A 388 -1.59 -18.00 4.92
CA TRP A 388 -1.92 -18.94 3.85
C TRP A 388 -1.25 -18.49 2.57
N ILE A 389 -0.84 -19.45 1.76
CA ILE A 389 -0.41 -19.26 0.38
C ILE A 389 -1.35 -20.04 -0.52
N ASP A 390 -1.84 -19.37 -1.55
CA ASP A 390 -2.81 -19.85 -2.52
C ASP A 390 -4.09 -20.41 -1.87
N PRO A 391 -4.73 -19.68 -0.94
CA PRO A 391 -5.92 -20.18 -0.25
C PRO A 391 -7.10 -20.35 -1.21
N GLY A 392 -7.65 -21.57 -1.25
CA GLY A 392 -8.70 -21.95 -2.20
C GLY A 392 -10.13 -21.78 -1.68
N GLY A 393 -10.32 -21.68 -0.36
CA GLY A 393 -11.65 -21.56 0.25
C GLY A 393 -12.31 -20.20 0.02
N THR A 394 -13.65 -20.20 -0.04
CA THR A 394 -14.47 -18.99 -0.19
C THR A 394 -14.15 -17.94 0.88
N GLY A 395 -14.03 -16.67 0.47
CA GLY A 395 -13.72 -15.56 1.37
C GLY A 395 -12.23 -15.34 1.62
N SER A 396 -11.32 -16.06 0.94
CA SER A 396 -9.87 -15.87 1.11
C SER A 396 -9.38 -14.44 0.83
N LYS A 397 -10.06 -13.74 -0.10
CA LYS A 397 -9.80 -12.32 -0.43
C LYS A 397 -10.53 -11.32 0.48
N ASP A 398 -11.51 -11.77 1.27
CA ASP A 398 -12.31 -10.88 2.12
C ASP A 398 -11.57 -10.58 3.43
N VAL A 399 -11.01 -9.37 3.55
CA VAL A 399 -10.32 -8.92 4.76
C VAL A 399 -11.26 -8.37 5.83
N SER A 400 -12.56 -8.24 5.56
CA SER A 400 -13.51 -7.71 6.56
C SER A 400 -13.90 -8.71 7.65
N ALA A 401 -13.53 -9.99 7.50
CA ALA A 401 -13.76 -11.05 8.48
C ALA A 401 -12.54 -11.98 8.59
N ASP A 402 -12.42 -12.70 9.72
CA ASP A 402 -11.42 -13.74 9.89
C ASP A 402 -11.67 -14.87 8.89
N TYR A 403 -10.61 -15.34 8.24
CA TYR A 403 -10.67 -16.41 7.26
C TYR A 403 -10.74 -17.77 7.95
N SER A 404 -11.80 -18.53 7.64
CA SER A 404 -12.06 -19.86 8.21
C SER A 404 -12.30 -20.93 7.15
N GLY A 405 -11.96 -20.64 5.88
CA GLY A 405 -12.21 -21.57 4.77
C GLY A 405 -11.35 -22.82 4.82
N GLU A 406 -10.15 -22.72 5.39
CA GLU A 406 -9.18 -23.80 5.52
C GLU A 406 -8.14 -23.49 6.62
N SER A 407 -7.35 -24.50 7.02
CA SER A 407 -6.29 -24.32 8.01
C SER A 407 -5.11 -23.53 7.44
N PRO A 408 -4.50 -22.63 8.21
CA PRO A 408 -3.34 -21.87 7.76
C PRO A 408 -2.09 -22.75 7.64
N LEU A 409 -1.15 -22.29 6.83
CA LEU A 409 0.20 -22.85 6.74
C LEU A 409 1.05 -22.44 7.96
N LEU A 410 0.88 -21.20 8.44
CA LEU A 410 1.47 -20.69 9.67
C LEU A 410 0.39 -20.45 10.73
N ASP A 411 0.59 -20.93 11.96
CA ASP A 411 -0.28 -20.64 13.12
C ASP A 411 0.59 -20.41 14.35
N HIS A 412 1.29 -19.29 14.33
CA HIS A 412 2.27 -18.98 15.35
C HIS A 412 1.67 -18.11 16.44
N THR A 413 2.06 -18.33 17.69
CA THR A 413 1.67 -17.46 18.81
C THR A 413 2.90 -17.07 19.61
N VAL A 414 3.06 -15.77 19.85
CA VAL A 414 4.06 -15.21 20.76
C VAL A 414 3.39 -14.39 21.86
N SER A 415 4.03 -14.31 23.02
CA SER A 415 3.65 -13.42 24.12
C SER A 415 4.73 -12.37 24.33
N LEU A 416 4.37 -11.10 24.23
CA LEU A 416 5.25 -9.95 24.35
C LEU A 416 5.15 -9.31 25.73
N ALA A 417 6.26 -8.74 26.20
CA ALA A 417 6.27 -7.96 27.44
C ALA A 417 5.30 -6.77 27.36
N PRO A 418 4.81 -6.24 28.50
CA PRO A 418 3.90 -5.10 28.52
C PRO A 418 4.38 -3.89 27.71
N SER A 419 5.68 -3.56 27.78
CA SER A 419 6.29 -2.45 27.04
C SER A 419 6.18 -2.65 25.53
N ASP A 420 6.48 -3.84 25.05
CA ASP A 420 6.47 -4.16 23.62
C ASP A 420 5.03 -4.26 23.09
N HIS A 421 4.12 -4.81 23.90
CA HIS A 421 2.70 -4.82 23.59
C HIS A 421 2.12 -3.40 23.48
N ALA A 422 2.57 -2.49 24.34
CA ALA A 422 2.19 -1.08 24.30
C ALA A 422 2.81 -0.36 23.08
N GLY A 423 4.06 -0.68 22.72
CA GLY A 423 4.73 -0.15 21.53
C GLY A 423 4.05 -0.50 20.21
N LEU A 424 3.28 -1.60 20.18
CA LEU A 424 2.43 -2.01 19.05
C LEU A 424 0.97 -1.53 19.17
N ALA A 425 0.64 -0.60 20.07
CA ALA A 425 -0.69 0.01 20.09
C ALA A 425 -0.93 0.90 18.86
N SER A 426 0.13 1.54 18.37
CA SER A 426 0.15 2.27 17.10
C SER A 426 1.23 1.68 16.21
N VAL A 427 0.86 1.33 14.97
CA VAL A 427 1.69 0.58 14.04
C VAL A 427 1.73 1.23 12.66
N ARG A 428 2.76 0.90 11.91
CA ARG A 428 2.84 1.02 10.45
C ARG A 428 2.87 -0.37 9.84
N PHE A 429 2.40 -0.49 8.61
CA PHE A 429 2.52 -1.71 7.84
C PHE A 429 3.04 -1.41 6.44
N GLY A 430 3.60 -2.43 5.80
CA GLY A 430 4.17 -2.31 4.47
C GLY A 430 5.04 -3.51 4.10
N TRP A 431 5.94 -3.31 3.15
CA TRP A 431 6.84 -4.35 2.66
C TRP A 431 8.29 -3.96 2.82
N THR A 432 9.12 -4.96 3.08
CA THR A 432 10.57 -4.84 3.04
C THR A 432 11.14 -5.88 2.09
N GLU A 433 12.25 -5.57 1.44
CA GLU A 433 12.92 -6.49 0.51
C GLU A 433 14.44 -6.37 0.62
N GLY A 434 15.14 -7.41 0.21
CA GLY A 434 16.59 -7.47 0.16
C GLY A 434 17.08 -8.36 -0.97
N THR A 435 18.22 -7.98 -1.53
CA THR A 435 18.98 -8.69 -2.56
C THR A 435 20.47 -8.66 -2.20
N GLY A 436 21.13 -9.81 -2.33
CA GLY A 436 22.56 -9.97 -2.15
C GLY A 436 23.30 -10.00 -3.48
N GLY A 437 24.22 -10.95 -3.61
CA GLY A 437 24.90 -11.22 -4.88
C GLY A 437 23.96 -11.77 -5.95
N GLU A 438 22.90 -12.47 -5.53
CA GLU A 438 21.79 -12.88 -6.39
C GLU A 438 20.64 -11.87 -6.28
N THR A 439 19.74 -11.88 -7.26
CA THR A 439 18.71 -10.84 -7.41
C THR A 439 17.33 -11.42 -7.64
N GLN A 440 16.32 -10.58 -7.47
CA GLN A 440 14.92 -10.90 -7.76
C GLN A 440 14.20 -9.70 -8.37
N THR A 441 13.04 -9.97 -8.95
CA THR A 441 11.99 -8.99 -9.21
C THR A 441 10.67 -9.58 -8.77
N VAL A 442 10.02 -8.93 -7.81
CA VAL A 442 8.70 -9.34 -7.30
C VAL A 442 7.69 -8.25 -7.63
N ALA A 443 6.55 -8.63 -8.19
CA ALA A 443 5.39 -7.75 -8.28
C ALA A 443 4.41 -8.07 -7.16
N ILE A 444 3.85 -7.06 -6.50
CA ILE A 444 2.78 -7.19 -5.49
C ILE A 444 1.59 -6.35 -5.94
N TYR A 445 0.40 -6.94 -5.97
CA TYR A 445 -0.83 -6.32 -6.46
C TYR A 445 -2.07 -6.93 -5.78
N ASP A 446 -3.27 -6.43 -6.10
CA ASP A 446 -4.52 -6.84 -5.46
C ASP A 446 -4.46 -6.76 -3.91
N PHE A 447 -3.75 -5.77 -3.37
CA PHE A 447 -3.61 -5.61 -1.92
C PHE A 447 -4.91 -5.12 -1.29
N SER A 448 -5.25 -5.69 -0.15
CA SER A 448 -6.34 -5.24 0.71
C SER A 448 -5.99 -5.51 2.18
N LEU A 449 -6.35 -4.58 3.07
CA LEU A 449 -6.13 -4.70 4.50
C LEU A 449 -7.29 -4.09 5.29
N ASP A 450 -7.74 -4.81 6.30
CA ASP A 450 -8.71 -4.30 7.27
C ASP A 450 -8.24 -4.60 8.70
N PHE A 451 -8.57 -3.70 9.62
CA PHE A 451 -8.21 -3.86 11.02
C PHE A 451 -9.24 -4.71 11.77
N ARG A 452 -8.78 -5.37 12.83
CA ARG A 452 -9.65 -6.16 13.71
C ARG A 452 -10.10 -5.27 14.86
N HIS A 453 -11.42 -5.11 14.99
CA HIS A 453 -12.07 -4.27 16.01
C HIS A 453 -12.63 -5.06 17.19
#